data_AF-A0A1Y1WIB8-F1
#
_entry.id   AF-A0A1Y1WIB8-F1
#
_cell.length_a   1.000
_cell.length_b   1.000
_cell.length_c   1.000
_cell.angle_alpha   90.00
_cell.angle_beta   90.00
_cell.angle_gamma   90.00
#
_symmetry.space_group_name_H-M   'P 1'
#
loop_
_entity.id
_entity.type
_entity.pdbx_description
1 polymer ?
#
loop_
_entity_poly.entity_id
_entity_poly.type
_entity_poly.pdbx_seq_one_letter_code
_entity_poly.pdbx_strand_id
1 'polypeptide(L)'
;MQFDYEAMEKKRQEQTELWKGKLIGKKFIEDESLVSSIGENEFTANQLPQSRRILKGENVPMTMDFRPDRINVRLDKGGICQDVFFV
;
A
#
# COMPACT_ATOMS: atom_id res chain seq x y z
N MET A 1 28.50 -13.23 4.78
CA MET A 1 28.09 -11.82 4.89
C MET A 1 26.67 -11.84 5.43
N GLN A 2 26.52 -11.70 6.75
CA GLN A 2 25.22 -11.56 7.40
C GLN A 2 24.75 -10.15 7.06
N PHE A 3 24.13 -10.00 5.88
CA PHE A 3 23.41 -8.77 5.58
C PHE A 3 22.44 -8.52 6.74
N ASP A 4 22.23 -7.27 7.14
CA ASP A 4 21.41 -6.91 8.30
C ASP A 4 19.92 -7.15 8.03
N TYR A 5 19.54 -8.43 7.86
CA TYR A 5 18.18 -8.89 7.60
C TYR A 5 17.24 -8.43 8.71
N GLU A 6 17.71 -8.42 9.96
CA GLU A 6 16.94 -7.92 11.11
C GLU A 6 16.64 -6.42 10.99
N ALA A 7 17.60 -5.62 10.54
CA ALA A 7 17.39 -4.18 10.34
C ALA A 7 16.44 -3.91 9.16
N MET A 8 16.57 -4.67 8.07
CA MET A 8 15.66 -4.58 6.92
C MET A 8 14.24 -5.02 7.28
N GLU A 9 14.09 -6.09 8.08
CA GLU A 9 12.81 -6.58 8.59
C GLU A 9 12.13 -5.52 9.46
N LYS A 10 12.87 -4.96 10.42
CA LYS A 10 12.36 -3.92 11.31
C LYS A 10 11.91 -2.69 10.54
N LYS A 11 12.74 -2.22 9.60
CA LYS A 11 12.40 -1.08 8.73
C LYS A 11 11.13 -1.36 7.91
N ARG A 12 10.97 -2.58 7.40
CA ARG A 12 9.77 -2.98 6.66
C ARG A 12 8.53 -2.98 7.52
N GLN A 13 8.61 -3.49 8.75
CA GLN A 13 7.51 -3.47 9.71
C GLN A 13 7.12 -2.02 10.05
N GLU A 14 8.09 -1.17 10.36
CA GLU A 14 7.85 0.26 10.64
C GLU A 14 7.17 0.98 9.45
N GLN A 15 7.63 0.73 8.22
CA GLN A 15 6.98 1.27 7.03
C GLN A 15 5.57 0.73 6.84
N THR A 16 5.38 -0.58 7.05
CA THR A 16 4.08 -1.23 6.94
C THR A 16 3.07 -0.60 7.90
N GLU A 17 3.43 -0.48 9.17
CA GLU A 17 2.55 0.11 10.20
C GLU A 17 2.28 1.61 9.95
N LEU A 18 3.29 2.36 9.51
CA LEU A 18 3.12 3.76 9.11
C LEU A 18 2.09 3.92 7.98
N TRP A 19 2.17 3.08 6.95
CA TRP A 19 1.24 3.15 5.82
C TRP A 19 -0.15 2.61 6.15
N LYS A 20 -0.24 1.58 7.00
CA LYS A 20 -1.53 1.11 7.53
C LYS A 20 -2.26 2.24 8.25
N GLY A 21 -1.59 2.95 9.15
CA GLY A 21 -2.19 4.09 9.86
C GLY A 21 -2.63 5.24 8.95
N LYS A 22 -2.01 5.38 7.77
CA LYS A 22 -2.37 6.41 6.79
C LYS A 22 -3.52 6.02 5.87
N LEU A 23 -3.64 4.74 5.51
CA LEU A 23 -4.48 4.31 4.40
C LEU A 23 -5.69 3.48 4.84
N ILE A 24 -5.59 2.70 5.92
CA ILE A 24 -6.71 1.85 6.35
C ILE A 24 -7.96 2.69 6.58
N GLY A 25 -9.09 2.25 6.02
CA GLY A 25 -10.38 2.93 6.07
C GLY A 25 -10.55 4.06 5.05
N LYS A 26 -9.50 4.45 4.32
CA LYS A 26 -9.61 5.45 3.25
C LYS A 26 -10.06 4.84 1.93
N LYS A 27 -10.75 5.62 1.11
CA LYS A 27 -11.20 5.22 -0.22
C LYS A 27 -10.14 5.50 -1.27
N PHE A 28 -9.86 4.51 -2.10
CA PHE A 28 -8.98 4.67 -3.25
C PHE A 28 -9.71 5.31 -4.42
N ILE A 29 -9.12 6.37 -4.96
CA ILE A 29 -9.56 7.04 -6.18
C ILE A 29 -8.56 6.71 -7.29
N GLU A 30 -9.05 6.03 -8.33
CA GLU A 30 -8.25 5.61 -9.47
C GLU A 30 -7.94 6.77 -10.43
N ASP A 31 -8.78 7.79 -10.44
CA ASP A 31 -8.58 8.98 -11.25
C ASP A 31 -7.51 9.89 -10.62
N GLU A 32 -6.30 9.80 -11.18
CA GLU A 32 -5.16 10.59 -10.77
C GLU A 32 -5.28 12.08 -11.11
N SER A 33 -6.23 12.49 -11.96
CA SER A 33 -6.48 13.91 -12.25
C SER A 33 -7.20 14.63 -11.09
N LEU A 34 -7.82 13.88 -10.17
CA LEU A 34 -8.56 14.40 -9.03
C LEU A 34 -7.71 14.64 -7.78
N VAL A 35 -6.38 14.64 -7.89
CA VAL A 35 -5.46 14.87 -6.75
C VAL A 35 -5.73 16.19 -6.02
N SER A 36 -6.25 17.20 -6.72
CA SER A 36 -6.61 18.50 -6.13
C SER A 36 -7.98 18.51 -5.41
N SER A 37 -8.76 17.43 -5.51
CA SER A 37 -10.16 17.37 -5.04
C SER A 37 -10.46 16.17 -4.15
N ILE A 38 -9.46 15.36 -3.82
CA ILE A 38 -9.60 14.24 -2.87
C ILE A 38 -9.80 14.75 -1.44
N GLY A 39 -10.81 14.21 -0.76
CA GLY A 39 -11.10 14.50 0.64
C GLY A 39 -10.09 13.85 1.61
N GLU A 40 -10.18 14.19 2.90
CA GLU A 40 -9.27 13.66 3.95
C GLU A 40 -9.32 12.13 4.08
N ASN A 41 -10.47 11.52 3.74
CA ASN A 41 -10.75 10.09 3.79
C ASN A 41 -10.51 9.38 2.44
N GLU A 42 -9.85 10.05 1.49
CA GLU A 42 -9.59 9.52 0.16
C GLU A 42 -8.08 9.57 -0.13
N PHE A 43 -7.63 8.68 -1.02
CA PHE A 43 -6.25 8.68 -1.48
C PHE A 43 -6.16 8.25 -2.93
N THR A 44 -5.12 8.73 -3.62
CA THR A 44 -4.80 8.33 -4.99
C THR A 44 -3.49 7.56 -5.01
N ALA A 45 -3.24 6.91 -6.14
CA ALA A 45 -2.01 6.15 -6.33
C ALA A 45 -0.77 7.06 -6.19
N ASN A 46 -0.85 8.33 -6.60
CA ASN A 46 0.24 9.32 -6.54
C ASN A 46 0.71 9.69 -5.13
N GLN A 47 -0.07 9.39 -4.11
CA GLN A 47 0.34 9.55 -2.72
C GLN A 47 1.15 8.35 -2.19
N LEU A 48 1.24 7.27 -2.95
CA LEU A 48 1.99 6.07 -2.61
C LEU A 48 3.41 6.11 -3.21
N PRO A 49 4.35 5.31 -2.69
CA PRO A 49 5.66 5.10 -3.31
C PRO A 49 5.56 4.69 -4.78
N GLN A 50 6.60 4.99 -5.56
CA GLN A 50 6.66 4.68 -6.99
C GLN A 50 6.41 3.19 -7.28
N SER A 51 6.98 2.31 -6.46
CA SER A 51 6.70 0.88 -6.52
C SER A 51 5.44 0.57 -5.72
N ARG A 52 4.30 0.50 -6.41
CA ARG A 52 2.98 0.28 -5.81
C ARG A 52 2.18 -0.78 -6.56
N ARG A 53 1.36 -1.53 -5.84
CA ARG A 53 0.37 -2.47 -6.38
C ARG A 53 -0.95 -2.30 -5.64
N ILE A 54 -2.00 -1.99 -6.40
CA ILE A 54 -3.37 -1.89 -5.88
C ILE A 54 -4.08 -3.22 -6.15
N LEU A 55 -4.52 -3.90 -5.10
CA LEU A 55 -5.24 -5.16 -5.16
C LEU A 55 -6.73 -4.87 -4.96
N LYS A 56 -7.50 -4.86 -6.05
CA LYS A 56 -8.95 -4.60 -6.01
C LYS A 56 -9.70 -5.87 -5.61
N GLY A 57 -10.09 -5.96 -4.35
CA GLY A 57 -10.90 -7.06 -3.81
C GLY A 57 -10.14 -8.03 -2.93
N GLU A 58 -10.91 -8.83 -2.19
CA GLU A 58 -10.39 -9.90 -1.35
C GLU A 58 -10.02 -11.09 -2.24
N ASN A 59 -8.74 -11.50 -2.20
CA ASN A 59 -8.18 -12.67 -2.90
C ASN A 59 -7.78 -12.48 -4.37
N VAL A 60 -7.33 -11.28 -4.76
CA VAL A 60 -6.68 -11.09 -6.06
C VAL A 60 -5.39 -11.94 -6.12
N PRO A 61 -5.24 -12.84 -7.11
CA PRO A 61 -4.02 -13.62 -7.27
C PRO A 61 -2.86 -12.68 -7.57
N MET A 62 -1.73 -12.92 -6.89
CA MET A 62 -0.55 -12.08 -7.01
C MET A 62 0.70 -12.95 -7.12
N THR A 63 1.68 -12.47 -7.88
CA THR A 63 3.00 -13.11 -7.94
C THR A 63 3.70 -13.00 -6.59
N MET A 64 4.34 -14.09 -6.16
CA MET A 64 5.15 -14.18 -4.94
C MET A 64 6.59 -13.73 -5.20
N ASP A 65 6.76 -12.66 -5.99
CA ASP A 65 8.07 -12.06 -6.26
C ASP A 65 8.46 -11.09 -5.14
N PHE A 66 9.70 -11.23 -4.64
CA PHE A 66 10.25 -10.38 -3.58
C PHE A 66 10.69 -9.03 -4.17
N ARG A 67 10.07 -7.94 -3.74
CA ARG A 67 10.34 -6.56 -4.16
C ARG A 67 10.25 -5.62 -2.97
N PRO A 68 11.26 -5.55 -2.09
CA PRO A 68 11.14 -4.97 -0.74
C PRO A 68 10.64 -3.52 -0.71
N ASP A 69 10.82 -2.76 -1.79
CA ASP A 69 10.35 -1.38 -1.92
C ASP A 69 8.89 -1.24 -2.42
N ARG A 70 8.23 -2.36 -2.79
CA ARG A 70 6.87 -2.38 -3.35
C ARG A 70 5.84 -2.41 -2.24
N ILE A 71 5.04 -1.36 -2.18
CA ILE A 71 3.83 -1.35 -1.35
C ILE A 71 2.69 -2.10 -2.05
N ASN A 72 1.98 -2.93 -1.30
CA ASN A 72 0.71 -3.52 -1.71
C ASN A 72 -0.41 -2.87 -0.90
N VAL A 73 -1.42 -2.38 -1.59
CA VAL A 73 -2.62 -1.80 -0.97
C VAL A 73 -3.80 -2.68 -1.36
N ARG A 74 -4.43 -3.31 -0.38
CA ARG A 74 -5.58 -4.18 -0.57
C ARG A 74 -6.85 -3.41 -0.31
N LEU A 75 -7.71 -3.38 -1.32
CA LEU A 75 -9.00 -2.74 -1.27
C LEU A 75 -10.10 -3.79 -1.09
N ASP A 76 -11.17 -3.43 -0.39
CA ASP A 76 -12.40 -4.19 -0.42
C ASP A 76 -13.22 -3.94 -1.71
N LYS A 77 -14.41 -4.53 -1.76
CA LYS A 77 -15.35 -4.37 -2.89
C LYS A 77 -15.85 -2.93 -3.07
N GLY A 78 -15.81 -2.11 -2.02
CA GLY A 78 -16.18 -0.69 -2.05
C GLY A 78 -15.02 0.24 -2.42
N GLY A 79 -13.82 -0.31 -2.64
CA GLY A 79 -12.62 0.48 -2.90
C GLY A 79 -12.02 1.10 -1.63
N ILE A 80 -12.40 0.62 -0.44
CA ILE A 80 -11.81 1.05 0.83
C ILE A 80 -10.59 0.21 1.13
N CYS A 81 -9.50 0.84 1.57
CA CYS A 81 -8.28 0.15 1.94
C CYS A 81 -8.49 -0.64 3.25
N GLN A 82 -8.28 -1.95 3.18
CA GLN A 82 -8.38 -2.89 4.30
C GLN A 82 -7.02 -3.29 4.85
N ASP A 83 -5.99 -3.36 3.99
CA ASP A 83 -4.68 -3.83 4.39
C ASP A 83 -3.57 -3.25 3.52
N VAL A 84 -2.38 -3.08 4.11
CA VAL A 84 -1.19 -2.56 3.46
C VAL A 84 0.03 -3.33 3.92
N PHE A 85 0.86 -3.77 2.97
CA PHE A 85 2.05 -4.57 3.29
C PHE A 85 3.12 -4.48 2.18
N PHE A 86 4.39 -4.58 2.57
CA PHE A 86 5.53 -4.63 1.65
C PHE A 86 5.98 -6.09 1.45
N VAL A 87 6.37 -6.46 0.22
CA VAL A 87 6.79 -7.84 -0.15
C VAL A 87 8.03 -7.85 -1.02
#